data_AF-Q3J8X4-F1
#
_entry.id   AF-Q3J8X4-F1
#
_cell.length_a   1.000
_cell.length_b   1.000
_cell.length_c   1.000
_cell.angle_alpha   90.00
_cell.angle_beta   90.00
_cell.angle_gamma   90.00
#
_symmetry.space_group_name_H-M   'P 1'
#
loop_
_entity.id
_entity.type
_entity.pdbx_description
1 polymer ?
#
loop_
_entity_poly.entity_id
_entity_poly.type
_entity_poly.pdbx_seq_one_letter_code
_entity_poly.pdbx_strand_id
1 'polypeptide(L)'
;MVDSKFNKKGGKPQRTELNLHSGIKSSLAATDSSCPFLLSTSPLLDYENPLVETRESKVRQWTRKLPVMNLFQSTQALLDVLTLFNEQPLQEKHRVQLLDIYRVPINTMLLSFDPLHLRQLPIPPAQREQVAQNIARLPLMLADGYKTVIKQGYARGREPKQDSILLLAATRACEQLGHTMLHRYRLSHPIPPRLYLELHQLYRYAEHYQVLDCIPHATKPVGTEKNIAMTHKELMLLAIVEPSRLASDEIMPSYELLGKLLTHVRIAPPQASSGKMNSFVIDLSKDHPPKPFAFLEISLENENLRLFDTSSLLKRLGELLHQPESPSITPIPLRNTQLLRRLTPYLNASYQRPSPGKP
;
A
#
# COMPACT_ATOMS: atom_id res chain seq x y z
N MET A 1 -2.34 -19.66 82.33
CA MET A 1 -1.67 -20.64 83.19
C MET A 1 -2.08 -22.02 82.69
N VAL A 2 -1.09 -22.84 82.30
CA VAL A 2 -1.18 -24.31 82.08
C VAL A 2 -1.87 -24.82 80.80
N ASP A 3 -1.01 -25.23 79.85
CA ASP A 3 -0.93 -26.56 79.19
C ASP A 3 -2.22 -27.25 78.68
N SER A 4 -2.29 -27.52 77.37
CA SER A 4 -1.73 -28.70 76.67
C SER A 4 -2.45 -30.01 76.94
N LYS A 5 -3.30 -30.41 75.98
CA LYS A 5 -3.50 -31.78 75.49
C LYS A 5 -3.78 -31.62 74.00
N PHE A 6 -3.00 -32.17 73.07
CA PHE A 6 -2.99 -33.58 72.74
C PHE A 6 -1.76 -33.91 71.88
N ASN A 7 -1.19 -35.08 72.14
CA ASN A 7 -0.11 -35.70 71.40
C ASN A 7 -0.66 -36.89 70.57
N LYS A 8 0.08 -37.21 69.52
CA LYS A 8 0.22 -38.50 68.81
C LYS A 8 -0.64 -38.80 67.57
N LYS A 9 0.07 -38.62 66.45
CA LYS A 9 0.53 -39.65 65.49
C LYS A 9 -0.50 -40.34 64.60
N GLY A 10 -0.28 -40.17 63.28
CA GLY A 10 -0.49 -41.25 62.31
C GLY A 10 -0.62 -40.75 60.88
N GLY A 11 0.31 -41.15 60.01
CA GLY A 11 0.06 -41.27 58.56
C GLY A 11 0.60 -40.15 57.66
N LYS A 12 1.71 -40.44 56.98
CA LYS A 12 2.01 -40.01 55.60
C LYS A 12 2.09 -41.30 54.76
N PRO A 13 2.05 -41.26 53.41
CA PRO A 13 1.63 -40.18 52.50
C PRO A 13 0.68 -40.69 51.38
N GLN A 14 -0.07 -39.82 50.71
CA GLN A 14 -0.48 -40.07 49.32
C GLN A 14 -0.68 -38.75 48.58
N ARG A 15 -0.10 -38.71 47.37
CA ARG A 15 -0.04 -37.60 46.43
C ARG A 15 -1.43 -37.07 46.11
N THR A 16 -1.57 -35.74 46.10
CA THR A 16 -2.63 -35.06 45.35
C THR A 16 -1.94 -33.99 44.50
N GLU A 17 -2.08 -34.16 43.19
CA GLU A 17 -1.63 -33.24 42.16
C GLU A 17 -2.38 -31.91 42.32
N LEU A 18 -1.63 -30.81 42.49
CA LEU A 18 -2.16 -29.46 42.43
C LEU A 18 -1.92 -28.93 41.01
N ASN A 19 -3.01 -28.80 40.27
CA ASN A 19 -3.10 -28.06 39.02
C ASN A 19 -2.62 -26.61 39.22
N LEU A 20 -1.45 -26.27 38.69
CA LEU A 20 -1.02 -24.91 38.42
C LEU A 20 -1.30 -24.57 36.95
N HIS A 21 -2.47 -24.01 36.68
CA HIS A 21 -2.72 -23.26 35.44
C HIS A 21 -3.29 -21.89 35.78
N SER A 22 -2.39 -20.96 36.09
CA SER A 22 -2.67 -19.53 35.96
C SER A 22 -1.38 -18.80 35.63
N GLY A 23 -1.31 -18.23 34.42
CA GLY A 23 -0.39 -17.15 34.11
C GLY A 23 0.65 -17.43 33.03
N ILE A 24 0.22 -17.50 31.77
CA ILE A 24 1.03 -17.01 30.64
C ILE A 24 0.08 -16.38 29.60
N LYS A 25 -0.21 -15.09 29.75
CA LYS A 25 -0.70 -14.21 28.67
C LYS A 25 -0.09 -12.84 28.85
N SER A 26 1.20 -12.73 28.56
CA SER A 26 1.89 -11.45 28.33
C SER A 26 3.30 -11.73 27.80
N SER A 27 3.49 -11.66 26.48
CA SER A 27 4.77 -11.35 25.81
C SER A 27 4.75 -11.86 24.37
N LEU A 28 4.04 -11.19 23.48
CA LEU A 28 4.24 -11.33 22.03
C LEU A 28 4.52 -9.98 21.32
N ALA A 29 4.63 -8.89 22.06
CA ALA A 29 4.87 -7.55 21.50
C ALA A 29 6.36 -7.15 21.44
N ALA A 30 7.30 -8.02 21.83
CA ALA A 30 8.68 -7.61 22.09
C ALA A 30 9.77 -8.42 21.37
N THR A 31 9.47 -9.29 20.39
CA THR A 31 10.49 -10.22 19.85
C THR A 31 10.64 -10.26 18.32
N ASP A 32 10.20 -9.25 17.57
CA ASP A 32 10.59 -9.09 16.15
C ASP A 32 11.52 -7.87 15.97
N SER A 33 12.64 -7.90 16.70
CA SER A 33 13.70 -6.88 16.68
C SER A 33 14.74 -7.11 15.57
N SER A 34 14.37 -7.72 14.44
CA SER A 34 15.27 -7.91 13.29
C SER A 34 15.19 -6.76 12.29
N CYS A 35 14.02 -6.11 12.12
CA CYS A 35 13.88 -4.92 11.28
C CYS A 35 12.76 -4.00 11.76
N PRO A 36 13.02 -2.71 12.05
CA PRO A 36 11.99 -1.76 12.50
C PRO A 36 10.86 -1.62 11.46
N PHE A 37 9.65 -1.31 11.93
CA PHE A 37 8.52 -1.01 11.07
C PHE A 37 8.62 0.44 10.55
N LEU A 38 9.03 0.61 9.28
CA LEU A 38 9.57 1.88 8.76
C LEU A 38 8.53 2.81 8.09
N LEU A 39 7.38 3.02 8.71
CA LEU A 39 6.38 4.00 8.24
C LEU A 39 6.68 5.42 8.75
N SER A 40 6.83 6.38 7.82
CA SER A 40 6.93 7.80 8.17
C SER A 40 5.53 8.36 8.43
N THR A 41 5.39 9.09 9.53
CA THR A 41 4.16 9.81 9.84
C THR A 41 4.47 11.18 10.41
N SER A 42 3.54 12.13 10.23
CA SER A 42 3.58 13.39 10.97
C SER A 42 3.58 13.12 12.48
N PRO A 43 4.38 13.86 13.27
CA PRO A 43 4.35 13.74 14.73
C PRO A 43 3.00 14.23 15.26
N LEU A 44 2.47 13.54 16.26
CA LEU A 44 1.24 13.96 16.91
C LEU A 44 1.53 15.04 17.95
N LEU A 45 0.63 16.01 18.05
CA LEU A 45 0.65 17.01 19.11
C LEU A 45 0.23 16.39 20.45
N ASP A 46 0.75 16.94 21.53
CA ASP A 46 0.37 16.57 22.91
C ASP A 46 -0.96 17.22 23.35
N TYR A 47 -1.54 18.07 22.50
CA TYR A 47 -2.80 18.78 22.75
C TYR A 47 -3.72 18.72 21.53
N GLU A 48 -5.03 18.89 21.76
CA GLU A 48 -6.00 19.02 20.68
C GLU A 48 -5.94 20.44 20.09
N ASN A 49 -5.65 20.55 18.80
CA ASN A 49 -5.66 21.82 18.08
C ASN A 49 -7.12 22.24 17.79
N PRO A 50 -7.62 23.35 18.36
CA PRO A 50 -9.01 23.78 18.18
C PRO A 50 -9.34 24.23 16.75
N LEU A 51 -8.32 24.47 15.90
CA LEU A 51 -8.50 24.80 14.48
C LEU A 51 -8.87 23.57 13.63
N VAL A 52 -8.63 22.36 14.14
CA VAL A 52 -8.96 21.12 13.43
C VAL A 52 -10.40 20.73 13.74
N GLU A 53 -11.27 20.77 12.74
CA GLU A 53 -12.65 20.30 12.90
C GLU A 53 -12.70 18.78 12.95
N THR A 54 -13.16 18.24 14.07
CA THR A 54 -13.23 16.79 14.33
C THR A 54 -14.65 16.24 14.25
N ARG A 55 -15.69 17.06 14.06
CA ARG A 55 -17.07 16.57 13.90
C ARG A 55 -17.33 16.14 12.47
N GLU A 56 -17.61 14.85 12.27
CA GLU A 56 -17.89 14.26 10.95
C GLU A 56 -18.92 15.06 10.13
N SER A 57 -20.00 15.54 10.74
CA SER A 57 -21.07 16.28 10.04
C SER A 57 -20.57 17.60 9.44
N LYS A 58 -19.74 18.33 10.19
CA LYS A 58 -19.16 19.60 9.74
C LYS A 58 -18.07 19.39 8.69
N VAL A 59 -17.25 18.35 8.85
CA VAL A 59 -16.27 17.98 7.81
C VAL A 59 -16.98 17.61 6.52
N ARG A 60 -18.06 16.79 6.56
CA ARG A 60 -18.89 16.47 5.38
C ARG A 60 -19.52 17.71 4.77
N GLN A 61 -19.99 18.66 5.59
CA GLN A 61 -20.58 19.90 5.09
C GLN A 61 -19.53 20.76 4.38
N TRP A 62 -18.31 20.84 4.93
CA TRP A 62 -17.21 21.60 4.35
C TRP A 62 -16.72 20.97 3.04
N THR A 63 -16.52 19.65 2.97
CA THR A 63 -16.06 18.98 1.74
C THR A 63 -17.04 19.14 0.58
N ARG A 64 -18.35 19.24 0.85
CA ARG A 64 -19.38 19.54 -0.17
C ARG A 64 -19.32 20.97 -0.72
N LYS A 65 -18.67 21.90 -0.02
CA LYS A 65 -18.52 23.30 -0.43
C LYS A 65 -17.22 23.55 -1.21
N LEU A 66 -16.39 22.52 -1.41
CA LEU A 66 -15.15 22.67 -2.17
C LEU A 66 -15.46 23.15 -3.60
N PRO A 67 -14.72 24.15 -4.12
CA PRO A 67 -14.89 24.62 -5.49
C PRO A 67 -14.58 23.53 -6.54
N VAL A 68 -15.61 22.80 -6.99
CA VAL A 68 -15.47 21.67 -7.94
C VAL A 68 -14.77 22.08 -9.24
N MET A 69 -15.03 23.31 -9.70
CA MET A 69 -14.46 23.85 -10.94
C MET A 69 -13.09 24.53 -10.76
N ASN A 70 -12.61 24.68 -9.51
CA ASN A 70 -11.32 25.31 -9.23
C ASN A 70 -10.39 24.33 -8.51
N LEU A 71 -9.68 23.54 -9.31
CA LEU A 71 -8.74 22.52 -8.83
C LEU A 71 -7.63 23.12 -7.97
N PHE A 72 -7.17 24.32 -8.30
CA PHE A 72 -6.13 25.00 -7.53
C PHE A 72 -6.59 25.31 -6.10
N GLN A 73 -7.72 26.02 -5.95
CA GLN A 73 -8.25 26.36 -4.64
C GLN A 73 -8.64 25.13 -3.83
N SER A 74 -9.29 24.15 -4.47
CA SER A 74 -9.71 22.91 -3.80
C SER A 74 -8.53 22.11 -3.27
N THR A 75 -7.48 21.94 -4.08
CA THR A 75 -6.30 21.17 -3.67
C THR A 75 -5.50 21.87 -2.57
N GLN A 76 -5.38 23.21 -2.63
CA GLN A 76 -4.75 23.99 -1.56
C GLN A 76 -5.53 23.86 -0.24
N ALA A 77 -6.83 24.14 -0.26
CA ALA A 77 -7.66 24.07 0.94
C ALA A 77 -7.64 22.68 1.61
N LEU A 78 -7.61 21.61 0.80
CA LEU A 78 -7.47 20.24 1.30
C LEU A 78 -6.09 19.98 1.92
N LEU A 79 -5.01 20.46 1.30
CA LEU A 79 -3.66 20.31 1.86
C LEU A 79 -3.51 21.07 3.18
N ASP A 80 -4.01 22.29 3.27
CA ASP A 80 -3.93 23.11 4.49
C ASP A 80 -4.62 22.41 5.66
N VAL A 81 -5.85 21.90 5.44
CA VAL A 81 -6.61 21.18 6.47
C VAL A 81 -5.95 19.84 6.82
N LEU A 82 -5.51 19.06 5.84
CA LEU A 82 -4.92 17.74 6.10
C LEU A 82 -3.57 17.83 6.80
N THR A 83 -2.79 18.90 6.56
CA THR A 83 -1.53 19.14 7.26
C THR A 83 -1.77 19.24 8.77
N LEU A 84 -2.68 20.11 9.19
CA LEU A 84 -3.04 20.26 10.61
C LEU A 84 -3.71 19.01 11.18
N PHE A 85 -4.57 18.37 10.39
CA PHE A 85 -5.29 17.15 10.81
C PHE A 85 -4.35 15.97 11.11
N ASN A 86 -3.26 15.82 10.34
CA ASN A 86 -2.33 14.70 10.53
C ASN A 86 -1.53 14.81 11.84
N GLU A 87 -1.40 16.00 12.40
CA GLU A 87 -0.76 16.25 13.70
C GLU A 87 -1.75 16.14 14.88
N GLN A 88 -3.06 16.26 14.64
CA GLN A 88 -4.09 16.21 15.69
C GLN A 88 -4.10 14.88 16.43
N PRO A 89 -4.00 14.80 17.77
CA PRO A 89 -4.18 13.54 18.50
C PRO A 89 -5.63 13.07 18.42
N LEU A 90 -5.89 11.91 17.80
CA LEU A 90 -7.22 11.32 17.64
C LEU A 90 -7.20 9.82 17.90
N GLN A 91 -8.34 9.29 18.34
CA GLN A 91 -8.59 7.85 18.36
C GLN A 91 -8.58 7.30 16.92
N GLU A 92 -8.00 6.12 16.75
CA GLU A 92 -7.78 5.45 15.47
C GLU A 92 -9.04 5.33 14.62
N LYS A 93 -10.15 4.84 15.21
CA LYS A 93 -11.43 4.69 14.51
C LYS A 93 -11.94 6.04 14.02
N HIS A 94 -11.89 7.06 14.89
CA HIS A 94 -12.37 8.40 14.55
C HIS A 94 -11.51 9.04 13.45
N ARG A 95 -10.19 8.87 13.50
CA ARG A 95 -9.28 9.32 12.44
C ARG A 95 -9.64 8.69 11.09
N VAL A 96 -9.86 7.38 11.04
CA VAL A 96 -10.26 6.69 9.79
C VAL A 96 -11.58 7.24 9.26
N GLN A 97 -12.59 7.45 10.11
CA GLN A 97 -13.88 8.02 9.70
C GLN A 97 -13.73 9.40 9.05
N LEU A 98 -12.92 10.28 9.63
CA LEU A 98 -12.65 11.61 9.08
C LEU A 98 -11.84 11.56 7.79
N LEU A 99 -10.78 10.73 7.75
CA LEU A 99 -9.99 10.52 6.53
C LEU A 99 -10.83 9.99 5.37
N ASP A 100 -11.77 9.08 5.63
CA ASP A 100 -12.67 8.57 4.59
C ASP A 100 -13.61 9.65 4.04
N ILE A 101 -13.96 10.67 4.84
CA ILE A 101 -14.72 11.83 4.35
C ILE A 101 -13.87 12.67 3.39
N TYR A 102 -12.60 12.95 3.72
CA TYR A 102 -11.69 13.68 2.84
C TYR A 102 -11.28 12.88 1.60
N ARG A 103 -11.19 11.55 1.74
CA ARG A 103 -10.78 10.65 0.66
C ARG A 103 -11.73 10.69 -0.52
N VAL A 104 -13.04 10.85 -0.30
CA VAL A 104 -14.04 10.90 -1.38
C VAL A 104 -13.72 12.02 -2.39
N PRO A 105 -13.70 13.32 -2.04
CA PRO A 105 -13.40 14.37 -3.00
C PRO A 105 -11.98 14.27 -3.55
N ILE A 106 -10.99 13.84 -2.75
CA ILE A 106 -9.61 13.68 -3.21
C ILE A 106 -9.51 12.60 -4.29
N ASN A 107 -10.06 11.41 -4.05
CA ASN A 107 -10.06 10.33 -5.04
C ASN A 107 -10.84 10.73 -6.29
N THR A 108 -11.97 11.43 -6.16
CA THR A 108 -12.69 11.97 -7.33
C THR A 108 -11.80 12.90 -8.15
N MET A 109 -11.09 13.84 -7.50
CA MET A 109 -10.15 14.74 -8.20
C MET A 109 -9.01 13.97 -8.88
N LEU A 110 -8.44 12.96 -8.21
CA LEU A 110 -7.38 12.12 -8.77
C LEU A 110 -7.85 11.37 -10.04
N LEU A 111 -9.03 10.77 -9.98
CA LEU A 111 -9.63 10.04 -11.11
C LEU A 111 -9.97 10.96 -12.28
N SER A 112 -10.47 12.17 -12.01
CA SER A 112 -10.81 13.16 -13.04
C SER A 112 -9.62 13.98 -13.55
N PHE A 113 -8.45 13.88 -12.90
CA PHE A 113 -7.28 14.65 -13.29
C PHE A 113 -6.68 14.16 -14.60
N ASP A 114 -6.47 15.08 -15.53
CA ASP A 114 -5.76 14.84 -16.80
C ASP A 114 -4.59 15.83 -16.97
N PRO A 115 -3.33 15.33 -17.02
CA PRO A 115 -2.15 16.15 -17.31
C PRO A 115 -2.25 16.93 -18.63
N LEU A 116 -2.87 16.38 -19.68
CA LEU A 116 -2.98 17.05 -20.97
C LEU A 116 -3.94 18.24 -20.87
N HIS A 117 -5.12 18.04 -20.26
CA HIS A 117 -6.04 19.13 -19.97
C HIS A 117 -5.38 20.23 -19.11
N LEU A 118 -4.65 19.88 -18.05
CA LEU A 118 -3.94 20.84 -17.21
C LEU A 118 -2.93 21.70 -18.01
N ARG A 119 -2.22 21.09 -18.98
CA ARG A 119 -1.29 21.80 -19.88
C ARG A 119 -2.00 22.81 -20.78
N GLN A 120 -3.23 22.53 -21.18
CA GLN A 120 -4.02 23.38 -22.08
C GLN A 120 -4.75 24.53 -21.36
N LEU A 121 -4.86 24.50 -20.02
CA LEU A 121 -5.52 25.55 -19.26
C LEU A 121 -4.78 26.91 -19.42
N PRO A 122 -5.52 28.02 -19.61
CA PRO A 122 -4.96 29.37 -19.74
C PRO A 122 -4.57 29.95 -18.36
N ILE A 123 -3.70 29.25 -17.64
CA ILE A 123 -3.19 29.63 -16.32
C ILE A 123 -1.66 29.84 -16.35
N PRO A 124 -1.10 30.64 -15.44
CA PRO A 124 0.34 30.84 -15.32
C PRO A 124 1.09 29.51 -15.10
N PRO A 125 2.31 29.34 -15.68
CA PRO A 125 3.11 28.11 -15.51
C PRO A 125 3.36 27.72 -14.05
N ALA A 126 3.64 28.70 -13.17
CA ALA A 126 3.84 28.44 -11.75
C ALA A 126 2.58 27.87 -11.08
N GLN A 127 1.41 28.41 -11.41
CA GLN A 127 0.13 27.92 -10.89
C GLN A 127 -0.14 26.50 -11.39
N ARG A 128 0.16 26.22 -12.67
CA ARG A 128 0.02 24.89 -13.26
C ARG A 128 0.89 23.85 -12.55
N GLU A 129 2.16 24.17 -12.31
CA GLU A 129 3.07 23.29 -11.58
C GLU A 129 2.59 23.06 -10.14
N GLN A 130 2.10 24.10 -9.47
CA GLN A 130 1.54 23.96 -8.12
C GLN A 130 0.31 23.03 -8.09
N VAL A 131 -0.60 23.12 -9.07
CA VAL A 131 -1.71 22.16 -9.18
C VAL A 131 -1.20 20.73 -9.35
N ALA A 132 -0.23 20.51 -10.25
CA ALA A 132 0.36 19.19 -10.49
C ALA A 132 0.99 18.60 -9.22
N GLN A 133 1.76 19.41 -8.48
CA GLN A 133 2.36 19.01 -7.21
C GLN A 133 1.32 18.71 -6.13
N ASN A 134 0.29 19.57 -6.01
CA ASN A 134 -0.74 19.39 -5.01
C ASN A 134 -1.55 18.11 -5.24
N ILE A 135 -1.90 17.82 -6.50
CA ILE A 135 -2.60 16.58 -6.88
C ILE A 135 -1.80 15.35 -6.47
N ALA A 136 -0.48 15.33 -6.69
CA ALA A 136 0.36 14.21 -6.26
C ALA A 136 0.57 14.15 -4.73
N ARG A 137 0.44 15.28 -4.02
CA ARG A 137 0.67 15.39 -2.56
C ARG A 137 -0.57 15.02 -1.72
N LEU A 138 -1.77 15.33 -2.17
CA LEU A 138 -3.02 15.01 -1.45
C LEU A 138 -3.11 13.52 -1.01
N PRO A 139 -2.90 12.53 -1.90
CA PRO A 139 -2.91 11.13 -1.50
C PRO A 139 -1.81 10.80 -0.47
N LEU A 140 -0.65 11.47 -0.49
CA LEU A 140 0.36 11.30 0.57
C LEU A 140 -0.15 11.77 1.93
N MET A 141 -0.90 12.87 1.98
CA MET A 141 -1.47 13.36 3.25
C MET A 141 -2.54 12.41 3.79
N LEU A 142 -3.34 11.80 2.92
CA LEU A 142 -4.25 10.74 3.34
C LEU A 142 -3.48 9.50 3.83
N ALA A 143 -2.48 9.06 3.07
CA ALA A 143 -1.64 7.91 3.44
C ALA A 143 -0.97 8.13 4.80
N ASP A 144 -0.46 9.32 5.07
CA ASP A 144 0.10 9.73 6.36
C ASP A 144 -0.89 9.52 7.51
N GLY A 145 -2.11 10.06 7.40
CA GLY A 145 -3.15 9.86 8.41
C GLY A 145 -3.51 8.38 8.64
N TYR A 146 -3.59 7.57 7.58
CA TYR A 146 -3.85 6.13 7.73
C TYR A 146 -2.66 5.39 8.35
N LYS A 147 -1.42 5.71 7.96
CA LYS A 147 -0.20 5.14 8.56
C LYS A 147 -0.10 5.46 10.05
N THR A 148 -0.55 6.64 10.48
CA THR A 148 -0.63 7.01 11.91
C THR A 148 -1.50 6.03 12.68
N VAL A 149 -2.66 5.64 12.14
CA VAL A 149 -3.53 4.61 12.75
C VAL A 149 -2.82 3.28 12.89
N ILE A 150 -2.09 2.85 11.86
CA ILE A 150 -1.34 1.59 11.87
C ILE A 150 -0.24 1.63 12.95
N LYS A 151 0.53 2.73 13.03
CA LYS A 151 1.59 2.89 14.04
C LYS A 151 1.03 2.90 15.46
N GLN A 152 -0.06 3.63 15.72
CA GLN A 152 -0.72 3.64 17.03
C GLN A 152 -1.25 2.26 17.42
N GLY A 153 -1.85 1.54 16.46
CA GLY A 153 -2.32 0.16 16.66
C GLY A 153 -1.19 -0.81 16.97
N TYR A 154 -0.13 -0.78 16.16
CA TYR A 154 1.05 -1.62 16.31
C TYR A 154 1.75 -1.39 17.66
N ALA A 155 1.95 -0.12 18.05
CA ALA A 155 2.55 0.22 19.35
C ALA A 155 1.72 -0.27 20.55
N ARG A 156 0.41 -0.48 20.37
CA ARG A 156 -0.51 -1.03 21.37
C ARG A 156 -0.64 -2.56 21.28
N GLY A 157 0.15 -3.23 20.44
CA GLY A 157 0.11 -4.68 20.24
C GLY A 157 -1.17 -5.18 19.56
N ARG A 158 -1.90 -4.31 18.85
CA ARG A 158 -3.09 -4.70 18.09
C ARG A 158 -2.72 -5.21 16.71
N GLU A 159 -3.48 -6.18 16.23
CA GLU A 159 -3.21 -6.90 14.99
C GLU A 159 -4.32 -6.67 13.96
N PRO A 160 -4.00 -6.46 12.67
CA PRO A 160 -4.99 -6.22 11.62
C PRO A 160 -5.87 -7.45 11.35
N LYS A 161 -5.44 -8.65 11.74
CA LYS A 161 -6.24 -9.89 11.65
C LYS A 161 -7.46 -9.86 12.58
N GLN A 162 -7.37 -9.15 13.70
CA GLN A 162 -8.41 -9.05 14.73
C GLN A 162 -9.05 -7.65 14.80
N ASP A 163 -8.41 -6.65 14.18
CA ASP A 163 -8.83 -5.26 14.17
C ASP A 163 -9.09 -4.79 12.73
N SER A 164 -10.37 -4.71 12.37
CA SER A 164 -10.81 -4.29 11.05
C SER A 164 -10.46 -2.84 10.72
N ILE A 165 -10.25 -1.98 11.73
CA ILE A 165 -9.82 -0.59 11.53
C ILE A 165 -8.37 -0.55 11.09
N LEU A 166 -7.49 -1.38 11.67
CA LEU A 166 -6.09 -1.47 11.25
C LEU A 166 -5.95 -2.06 9.86
N LEU A 167 -6.71 -3.12 9.55
CA LEU A 167 -6.73 -3.68 8.20
C LEU A 167 -7.22 -2.66 7.18
N LEU A 168 -8.31 -1.94 7.49
CA LEU A 168 -8.83 -0.88 6.62
C LEU A 168 -7.79 0.23 6.43
N ALA A 169 -7.16 0.72 7.50
CA ALA A 169 -6.13 1.75 7.42
C ALA A 169 -4.93 1.29 6.57
N ALA A 170 -4.47 0.04 6.70
CA ALA A 170 -3.39 -0.51 5.88
C ALA A 170 -3.76 -0.58 4.39
N THR A 171 -4.95 -1.07 4.07
CA THR A 171 -5.45 -1.11 2.69
C THR A 171 -5.58 0.30 2.11
N ARG A 172 -6.12 1.26 2.87
CA ARG A 172 -6.23 2.66 2.43
C ARG A 172 -4.88 3.34 2.26
N ALA A 173 -3.93 3.13 3.17
CA ALA A 173 -2.59 3.68 3.02
C ALA A 173 -1.92 3.17 1.73
N CYS A 174 -2.05 1.86 1.44
CA CYS A 174 -1.51 1.26 0.22
C CYS A 174 -2.17 1.83 -1.05
N GLU A 175 -3.50 1.94 -1.06
CA GLU A 175 -4.28 2.58 -2.15
C GLU A 175 -3.79 4.01 -2.42
N GLN A 176 -3.64 4.82 -1.38
CA GLN A 176 -3.26 6.22 -1.51
C GLN A 176 -1.79 6.40 -1.95
N LEU A 177 -0.86 5.59 -1.43
CA LEU A 177 0.51 5.56 -1.95
C LEU A 177 0.56 5.17 -3.44
N GLY A 178 -0.31 4.24 -3.85
CA GLY A 178 -0.49 3.88 -5.26
C GLY A 178 -0.97 5.03 -6.12
N HIS A 179 -1.95 5.81 -5.66
CA HIS A 179 -2.38 7.03 -6.34
C HIS A 179 -1.22 8.02 -6.50
N THR A 180 -0.43 8.27 -5.45
CA THR A 180 0.76 9.14 -5.58
C THR A 180 1.71 8.64 -6.65
N MET A 181 2.04 7.34 -6.64
CA MET A 181 2.94 6.74 -7.63
C MET A 181 2.42 6.96 -9.06
N LEU A 182 1.15 6.65 -9.31
CA LEU A 182 0.50 6.82 -10.62
C LEU A 182 0.58 8.27 -11.11
N HIS A 183 0.19 9.22 -10.27
CA HIS A 183 0.17 10.63 -10.67
C HIS A 183 1.56 11.20 -10.89
N ARG A 184 2.56 10.77 -10.11
CA ARG A 184 3.97 11.15 -10.34
C ARG A 184 4.47 10.66 -11.68
N TYR A 185 4.16 9.41 -12.05
CA TYR A 185 4.51 8.89 -13.37
C TYR A 185 3.79 9.63 -14.50
N ARG A 186 2.47 9.86 -14.38
CA ARG A 186 1.69 10.61 -15.38
C ARG A 186 2.24 12.01 -15.61
N LEU A 187 2.74 12.66 -14.56
CA LEU A 187 3.33 13.99 -14.66
C LEU A 187 4.83 13.99 -15.00
N SER A 188 5.43 12.81 -15.19
CA SER A 188 6.87 12.64 -15.40
C SER A 188 7.73 13.24 -14.28
N HIS A 189 7.20 13.26 -13.06
CA HIS A 189 7.93 13.67 -11.85
C HIS A 189 8.60 12.47 -11.18
N PRO A 190 9.71 12.67 -10.46
CA PRO A 190 10.33 11.60 -9.68
C PRO A 190 9.39 11.08 -8.58
N ILE A 191 9.54 9.80 -8.26
CA ILE A 191 8.86 9.19 -7.12
C ILE A 191 9.40 9.82 -5.82
N PRO A 192 8.53 10.26 -4.90
CA PRO A 192 8.94 10.79 -3.60
C PRO A 192 9.80 9.79 -2.82
N PRO A 193 10.80 10.26 -2.06
CA PRO A 193 11.57 9.40 -1.17
C PRO A 193 10.66 8.60 -0.24
N ARG A 194 11.07 7.36 0.05
CA ARG A 194 10.41 6.38 0.93
C ARG A 194 9.11 5.79 0.39
N LEU A 195 8.61 6.21 -0.77
CA LEU A 195 7.33 5.70 -1.27
C LEU A 195 7.37 4.17 -1.50
N TYR A 196 8.45 3.64 -2.08
CA TYR A 196 8.61 2.20 -2.26
C TYR A 196 8.77 1.49 -0.93
N LEU A 197 9.61 2.05 -0.06
CA LEU A 197 9.82 1.52 1.28
C LEU A 197 8.49 1.39 2.02
N GLU A 198 7.65 2.42 2.04
CA GLU A 198 6.37 2.39 2.74
C GLU A 198 5.38 1.38 2.13
N LEU A 199 5.33 1.25 0.80
CA LEU A 199 4.57 0.20 0.14
C LEU A 199 5.06 -1.20 0.56
N HIS A 200 6.37 -1.39 0.64
CA HIS A 200 6.98 -2.65 1.07
C HIS A 200 6.73 -2.95 2.54
N GLN A 201 6.78 -1.95 3.41
CA GLN A 201 6.49 -2.10 4.82
C GLN A 201 5.01 -2.46 5.06
N LEU A 202 4.08 -1.86 4.31
CA LEU A 202 2.66 -2.23 4.36
C LEU A 202 2.43 -3.67 3.87
N TYR A 203 3.12 -4.08 2.81
CA TYR A 203 3.10 -5.47 2.33
C TYR A 203 3.64 -6.42 3.40
N ARG A 204 4.81 -6.13 3.98
CA ARG A 204 5.44 -6.94 5.03
C ARG A 204 4.55 -7.05 6.27
N TYR A 205 3.92 -5.95 6.68
CA TYR A 205 2.98 -5.91 7.79
C TYR A 205 1.77 -6.81 7.54
N ALA A 206 1.17 -6.72 6.35
CA ALA A 206 0.04 -7.56 5.98
C ALA A 206 0.44 -9.05 5.83
N GLU A 207 1.65 -9.33 5.35
CA GLU A 207 2.19 -10.68 5.21
C GLU A 207 2.42 -11.33 6.59
N HIS A 208 3.08 -10.61 7.50
CA HIS A 208 3.35 -11.07 8.87
C HIS A 208 2.06 -11.48 9.60
N TYR A 209 1.00 -10.67 9.49
CA TYR A 209 -0.30 -10.96 10.11
C TYR A 209 -1.23 -11.83 9.24
N GLN A 210 -0.76 -12.33 8.10
CA GLN A 210 -1.53 -13.21 7.19
C GLN A 210 -2.85 -12.59 6.69
N VAL A 211 -2.83 -11.28 6.38
CA VAL A 211 -4.00 -10.52 5.90
C VAL A 211 -3.80 -9.92 4.50
N LEU A 212 -2.76 -10.35 3.79
CA LEU A 212 -2.43 -9.89 2.43
C LEU A 212 -3.62 -9.94 1.46
N ASP A 213 -4.38 -11.02 1.52
CA ASP A 213 -5.50 -11.29 0.62
C ASP A 213 -6.86 -10.82 1.18
N CYS A 214 -6.90 -10.31 2.42
CA CYS A 214 -8.13 -9.88 3.07
C CYS A 214 -8.63 -8.55 2.50
N ILE A 215 -9.93 -8.48 2.24
CA ILE A 215 -10.64 -7.24 1.86
C ILE A 215 -11.41 -6.74 3.09
N PRO A 216 -11.16 -5.49 3.57
CA PRO A 216 -11.87 -4.94 4.72
C PRO A 216 -13.39 -4.81 4.47
N HIS A 217 -14.24 -5.02 5.48
CA HIS A 217 -15.72 -5.01 5.32
C HIS A 217 -16.36 -3.60 5.19
N ALA A 218 -15.66 -2.53 5.58
CA ALA A 218 -16.22 -1.17 5.62
C ALA A 218 -16.28 -0.47 4.25
N THR A 219 -15.76 -1.10 3.21
CA THR A 219 -15.95 -0.70 1.84
C THR A 219 -17.38 -1.04 1.43
N LYS A 220 -18.22 -0.03 1.20
CA LYS A 220 -19.47 -0.25 0.46
C LYS A 220 -19.09 -0.82 -0.90
N PRO A 221 -19.81 -1.86 -1.39
CA PRO A 221 -19.42 -2.56 -2.60
C PRO A 221 -19.60 -1.62 -3.80
N VAL A 222 -18.52 -0.98 -4.20
CA VAL A 222 -18.39 -0.38 -5.52
C VAL A 222 -17.29 -1.15 -6.23
N GLY A 223 -17.57 -2.43 -6.51
CA GLY A 223 -17.01 -3.26 -7.59
C GLY A 223 -15.48 -3.40 -7.78
N THR A 224 -14.64 -2.78 -6.96
CA THR A 224 -13.21 -2.59 -7.30
C THR A 224 -12.30 -2.62 -6.07
N GLU A 225 -12.67 -3.36 -5.03
CA GLU A 225 -11.88 -3.41 -3.80
C GLU A 225 -10.68 -4.33 -3.97
N LYS A 226 -9.48 -3.73 -3.92
CA LYS A 226 -8.22 -4.45 -3.95
C LYS A 226 -7.73 -4.69 -2.53
N ASN A 227 -7.26 -5.90 -2.27
CA ASN A 227 -6.49 -6.19 -1.06
C ASN A 227 -5.06 -5.64 -1.20
N ILE A 228 -4.27 -5.72 -0.12
CA ILE A 228 -2.91 -5.18 -0.08
C ILE A 228 -2.00 -5.92 -1.08
N ALA A 229 -2.17 -7.25 -1.22
CA ALA A 229 -1.40 -8.03 -2.18
C ALA A 229 -1.62 -7.60 -3.64
N MET A 230 -2.88 -7.39 -4.04
CA MET A 230 -3.24 -6.94 -5.38
C MET A 230 -2.65 -5.56 -5.68
N THR A 231 -2.87 -4.60 -4.77
CA THR A 231 -2.35 -3.23 -4.93
C THR A 231 -0.83 -3.22 -5.02
N HIS A 232 -0.14 -3.94 -4.14
CA HIS A 232 1.33 -4.03 -4.19
C HIS A 232 1.81 -4.67 -5.49
N LYS A 233 1.25 -5.82 -5.90
CA LYS A 233 1.63 -6.48 -7.16
C LYS A 233 1.47 -5.57 -8.38
N GLU A 234 0.37 -4.85 -8.46
CA GLU A 234 0.06 -3.96 -9.57
C GLU A 234 1.03 -2.79 -9.66
N LEU A 235 1.34 -2.16 -8.53
CA LEU A 235 2.32 -1.07 -8.46
C LEU A 235 3.73 -1.55 -8.79
N MET A 236 4.10 -2.75 -8.34
CA MET A 236 5.39 -3.37 -8.67
C MET A 236 5.49 -3.72 -10.16
N LEU A 237 4.43 -4.26 -10.77
CA LEU A 237 4.39 -4.47 -12.23
C LEU A 237 4.55 -3.15 -12.98
N LEU A 238 3.81 -2.12 -12.56
CA LEU A 238 3.91 -0.80 -13.19
C LEU A 238 5.34 -0.25 -13.09
N ALA A 239 6.00 -0.39 -11.95
CA ALA A 239 7.38 0.03 -11.80
C ALA A 239 8.36 -0.77 -12.68
N ILE A 240 8.15 -2.09 -12.83
CA ILE A 240 8.97 -2.96 -13.67
C ILE A 240 8.93 -2.54 -15.15
N VAL A 241 7.78 -2.09 -15.65
CA VAL A 241 7.63 -1.67 -17.06
C VAL A 241 8.21 -0.28 -17.36
N GLU A 242 8.92 0.32 -16.40
CA GLU A 242 9.59 1.64 -16.51
C GLU A 242 8.67 2.73 -17.08
N PRO A 243 7.74 3.28 -16.27
CA PRO A 243 6.75 4.25 -16.73
C PRO A 243 7.33 5.51 -17.40
N SER A 244 8.60 5.84 -17.12
CA SER A 244 9.34 6.91 -17.79
C SER A 244 9.51 6.71 -19.30
N ARG A 245 9.30 5.48 -19.81
CA ARG A 245 9.34 5.16 -21.25
C ARG A 245 7.96 5.15 -21.91
N LEU A 246 6.91 5.37 -21.14
CA LEU A 246 5.53 5.43 -21.63
C LEU A 246 5.12 6.90 -21.79
N ALA A 247 4.24 7.18 -22.75
CA ALA A 247 3.61 8.48 -22.79
C ALA A 247 2.68 8.67 -21.58
N SER A 248 2.48 9.92 -21.17
CA SER A 248 1.65 10.27 -20.01
C SER A 248 0.24 9.67 -20.05
N ASP A 249 -0.35 9.57 -21.23
CA ASP A 249 -1.70 9.05 -21.48
C ASP A 249 -1.75 7.52 -21.59
N GLU A 250 -0.60 6.85 -21.65
CA GLU A 250 -0.46 5.39 -21.72
C GLU A 250 -0.26 4.76 -20.33
N ILE A 251 0.12 5.54 -19.32
CA ILE A 251 0.40 5.04 -17.96
C ILE A 251 -0.86 4.46 -17.31
N MET A 252 -2.00 5.18 -17.35
CA MET A 252 -3.26 4.69 -16.77
C MET A 252 -3.77 3.43 -17.51
N PRO A 253 -3.85 3.39 -18.85
CA PRO A 253 -4.16 2.16 -19.58
C PRO A 253 -3.22 1.00 -19.25
N SER A 254 -1.91 1.26 -19.09
CA SER A 254 -0.93 0.23 -18.71
C SER A 254 -1.23 -0.33 -17.33
N TYR A 255 -1.47 0.54 -16.36
CA TYR A 255 -1.84 0.15 -15.00
C TYR A 255 -3.12 -0.70 -14.98
N GLU A 256 -4.18 -0.26 -15.66
CA GLU A 256 -5.45 -1.01 -15.74
C GLU A 256 -5.32 -2.37 -16.43
N LEU A 257 -4.49 -2.47 -17.48
CA LEU A 257 -4.24 -3.73 -18.17
C LEU A 257 -3.43 -4.71 -17.32
N LEU A 258 -2.36 -4.22 -16.66
CA LEU A 258 -1.55 -5.02 -15.75
C LEU A 258 -2.38 -5.51 -14.55
N GLY A 259 -3.29 -4.67 -14.04
CA GLY A 259 -4.25 -5.01 -12.98
C GLY A 259 -5.17 -6.20 -13.30
N LYS A 260 -5.44 -6.47 -14.58
CA LYS A 260 -6.25 -7.63 -15.01
C LYS A 260 -5.47 -8.94 -15.04
N LEU A 261 -4.15 -8.89 -14.91
CA LEU A 261 -3.26 -10.04 -15.06
C LEU A 261 -2.58 -10.46 -13.75
N LEU A 262 -2.99 -9.87 -12.60
CA LEU A 262 -2.37 -10.10 -11.29
C LEU A 262 -2.45 -11.55 -10.80
N THR A 263 -3.41 -12.33 -11.29
CA THR A 263 -3.53 -13.77 -11.00
C THR A 263 -2.36 -14.59 -11.53
N HIS A 264 -1.64 -14.06 -12.53
CA HIS A 264 -0.46 -14.69 -13.13
C HIS A 264 0.86 -14.19 -12.55
N VAL A 265 0.80 -13.45 -11.43
CA VAL A 265 1.97 -12.91 -10.74
C VAL A 265 2.03 -13.45 -9.32
N ARG A 266 3.20 -13.97 -8.95
CA ARG A 266 3.43 -14.53 -7.61
C ARG A 266 4.55 -13.76 -6.91
N ILE A 267 4.31 -13.44 -5.64
CA ILE A 267 5.33 -12.93 -4.72
C ILE A 267 5.54 -14.00 -3.66
N ALA A 268 6.78 -14.42 -3.42
CA ALA A 268 7.12 -15.41 -2.40
C ALA A 268 8.57 -15.24 -1.90
N PRO A 269 8.92 -15.69 -0.70
CA PRO A 269 10.32 -15.75 -0.27
C PRO A 269 11.19 -16.57 -1.23
N PRO A 270 12.48 -16.24 -1.39
CA PRO A 270 13.41 -17.07 -2.14
C PRO A 270 13.53 -18.46 -1.49
N GLN A 271 13.60 -19.50 -2.32
CA GLN A 271 13.87 -20.88 -1.89
C GLN A 271 15.07 -21.40 -2.69
N ALA A 272 15.76 -22.43 -2.20
CA ALA A 272 16.97 -22.97 -2.84
C ALA A 272 16.76 -23.39 -4.32
N SER A 273 15.53 -23.77 -4.70
CA SER A 273 15.13 -24.10 -6.08
C SER A 273 14.46 -22.95 -6.84
N SER A 274 14.28 -21.78 -6.21
CA SER A 274 13.60 -20.62 -6.77
C SER A 274 14.62 -19.66 -7.40
N GLY A 275 15.19 -20.10 -8.51
CA GLY A 275 16.06 -19.30 -9.39
C GLY A 275 15.61 -19.43 -10.85
N LYS A 276 14.29 -19.45 -11.09
CA LYS A 276 13.75 -19.59 -12.44
C LYS A 276 13.99 -18.33 -13.25
N MET A 277 14.34 -18.52 -14.52
CA MET A 277 14.26 -17.51 -15.59
C MET A 277 13.00 -16.63 -15.39
N ASN A 278 13.15 -15.31 -15.51
CA ASN A 278 12.07 -14.31 -15.46
C ASN A 278 11.51 -13.98 -14.06
N SER A 279 12.36 -13.93 -13.04
CA SER A 279 11.99 -13.41 -11.71
C SER A 279 12.65 -12.07 -11.42
N PHE A 280 11.99 -11.22 -10.64
CA PHE A 280 12.55 -10.01 -10.05
C PHE A 280 12.72 -10.20 -8.54
N VAL A 281 13.58 -9.41 -7.93
CA VAL A 281 13.83 -9.39 -6.48
C VAL A 281 13.29 -8.08 -5.91
N ILE A 282 12.57 -8.21 -4.80
CA ILE A 282 12.11 -7.11 -3.96
C ILE A 282 12.78 -7.27 -2.60
N ASP A 283 13.49 -6.24 -2.16
CA ASP A 283 13.94 -6.16 -0.77
C ASP A 283 12.96 -5.26 -0.01
N LEU A 284 12.16 -5.87 0.88
CA LEU A 284 11.12 -5.17 1.61
C LEU A 284 11.65 -4.10 2.58
N SER A 285 12.97 -4.08 2.83
CA SER A 285 13.64 -3.10 3.69
C SER A 285 14.19 -1.88 2.95
N LYS A 286 14.10 -1.85 1.61
CA LYS A 286 14.70 -0.81 0.77
C LYS A 286 13.67 0.04 0.04
N ASP A 287 14.07 1.26 -0.31
CA ASP A 287 13.27 2.20 -1.09
C ASP A 287 13.59 2.11 -2.59
N HIS A 288 13.28 0.97 -3.21
CA HIS A 288 13.50 0.80 -4.65
C HIS A 288 12.46 -0.13 -5.28
N PRO A 289 12.20 -0.01 -6.59
CA PRO A 289 11.34 -0.96 -7.30
C PRO A 289 11.96 -2.36 -7.37
N PRO A 290 11.20 -3.37 -7.84
CA PRO A 290 11.75 -4.70 -8.10
C PRO A 290 12.90 -4.63 -9.11
N LYS A 291 13.97 -5.36 -8.85
CA LYS A 291 15.15 -5.44 -9.73
C LYS A 291 15.22 -6.81 -10.39
N PRO A 292 15.70 -6.94 -11.64
CA PRO A 292 15.93 -8.24 -12.23
C PRO A 292 16.75 -9.16 -11.32
N PHE A 293 16.35 -10.43 -11.18
CA PHE A 293 17.10 -11.40 -10.40
C PHE A 293 18.43 -11.70 -11.11
N ALA A 294 19.54 -11.31 -10.48
CA ALA A 294 20.88 -11.72 -10.86
C ALA A 294 21.34 -12.80 -9.88
N PHE A 295 21.77 -13.96 -10.39
CA PHE A 295 22.08 -15.18 -9.63
C PHE A 295 23.16 -15.04 -8.53
N LEU A 296 23.88 -13.91 -8.46
CA LEU A 296 25.18 -13.85 -7.79
C LEU A 296 25.18 -13.36 -6.33
N GLU A 297 24.08 -12.84 -5.77
CA GLU A 297 24.18 -12.10 -4.49
C GLU A 297 23.03 -12.29 -3.47
N ILE A 298 22.19 -13.32 -3.62
CA ILE A 298 21.02 -13.46 -2.72
C ILE A 298 21.33 -14.47 -1.62
N SER A 299 21.54 -13.96 -0.41
CA SER A 299 21.48 -14.79 0.79
C SER A 299 20.06 -15.29 0.99
N LEU A 300 19.86 -16.61 0.93
CA LEU A 300 18.59 -17.27 1.22
C LEU A 300 18.12 -17.03 2.67
N GLU A 301 18.99 -16.50 3.54
CA GLU A 301 18.70 -16.18 4.93
C GLU A 301 18.03 -14.81 5.10
N ASN A 302 17.99 -13.96 4.07
CA ASN A 302 17.38 -12.64 4.19
C ASN A 302 15.85 -12.70 4.11
N GLU A 303 15.21 -12.64 5.28
CA GLU A 303 13.75 -12.67 5.46
C GLU A 303 13.00 -11.48 4.81
N ASN A 304 13.69 -10.40 4.42
CA ASN A 304 13.07 -9.27 3.71
C ASN A 304 13.02 -9.47 2.19
N LEU A 305 13.71 -10.48 1.64
CA LEU A 305 13.72 -10.70 0.20
C LEU A 305 12.48 -11.44 -0.27
N ARG A 306 11.88 -10.95 -1.35
CA ARG A 306 10.79 -11.62 -2.07
C ARG A 306 11.15 -11.74 -3.54
N LEU A 307 10.85 -12.90 -4.11
CA LEU A 307 10.85 -13.14 -5.53
C LEU A 307 9.49 -12.76 -6.10
N PHE A 308 9.54 -11.92 -7.14
CA PHE A 308 8.41 -11.47 -7.91
C PHE A 308 8.45 -12.18 -9.27
N ASP A 309 7.68 -13.25 -9.40
CA ASP A 309 7.68 -14.16 -10.54
C ASP A 309 6.65 -13.71 -11.59
N THR A 310 7.14 -13.42 -12.81
CA THR A 310 6.34 -13.03 -13.97
C THR A 310 6.27 -14.12 -15.05
N SER A 311 6.77 -15.34 -14.78
CA SER A 311 6.81 -16.43 -15.76
C SER A 311 5.43 -16.82 -16.29
N SER A 312 4.45 -17.02 -15.40
CA SER A 312 3.06 -17.30 -15.79
C SER A 312 2.43 -16.12 -16.53
N LEU A 313 2.81 -14.89 -16.18
CA LEU A 313 2.32 -13.67 -16.84
C LEU A 313 2.83 -13.62 -18.28
N LEU A 314 4.11 -13.87 -18.52
CA LEU A 314 4.71 -13.89 -19.85
C LEU A 314 4.10 -14.98 -20.74
N LYS A 315 3.85 -16.18 -20.18
CA LYS A 315 3.14 -17.24 -20.91
C LYS A 315 1.74 -16.79 -21.33
N ARG A 316 0.98 -16.19 -20.41
CA ARG A 316 -0.37 -15.68 -20.69
C ARG A 316 -0.36 -14.57 -21.73
N LEU A 317 0.60 -13.64 -21.66
CA LEU A 317 0.77 -12.59 -22.66
C LEU A 317 1.09 -13.19 -24.03
N GLY A 318 1.97 -14.21 -24.09
CA GLY A 318 2.22 -14.98 -25.31
C GLY A 318 0.94 -15.52 -25.93
N GLU A 319 0.11 -16.21 -25.15
CA GLU A 319 -1.19 -16.73 -25.60
C GLU A 319 -2.11 -15.61 -26.12
N LEU A 320 -2.27 -14.52 -25.36
CA LEU A 320 -3.14 -13.39 -25.73
C LEU A 320 -2.68 -12.68 -27.01
N LEU A 321 -1.37 -12.60 -27.26
CA LEU A 321 -0.80 -11.90 -28.41
C LEU A 321 -0.77 -12.75 -29.70
N HIS A 322 -0.90 -14.08 -29.58
CA HIS A 322 -0.92 -15.03 -30.70
C HIS A 322 -2.34 -15.56 -31.02
N GLN A 323 -3.35 -15.27 -30.19
CA GLN A 323 -4.72 -15.65 -30.50
C GLN A 323 -5.22 -14.95 -31.78
N PRO A 324 -5.64 -15.69 -32.82
CA PRO A 324 -6.31 -15.09 -33.98
C PRO A 324 -7.65 -14.49 -33.54
N GLU A 325 -8.03 -13.35 -34.12
CA GLU A 325 -9.31 -12.67 -33.87
C GLU A 325 -10.47 -13.65 -34.06
N SER A 326 -10.90 -14.29 -32.97
CA SER A 326 -11.99 -15.26 -32.97
C SER A 326 -13.28 -14.53 -32.59
N PRO A 327 -14.39 -14.70 -33.34
CA PRO A 327 -15.59 -13.89 -33.20
C PRO A 327 -16.38 -14.12 -31.88
N SER A 328 -15.95 -15.03 -31.02
CA SER A 328 -16.68 -15.50 -29.83
C SER A 328 -16.06 -15.09 -28.49
N ILE A 329 -14.96 -14.33 -28.49
CA ILE A 329 -14.34 -13.76 -27.28
C ILE A 329 -14.33 -12.25 -27.47
N THR A 330 -14.77 -11.48 -26.47
CA THR A 330 -14.71 -10.02 -26.49
C THR A 330 -13.30 -9.57 -26.89
N PRO A 331 -13.11 -8.98 -28.09
CA PRO A 331 -11.79 -8.71 -28.60
C PRO A 331 -11.10 -7.69 -27.69
N ILE A 332 -9.87 -7.97 -27.28
CA ILE A 332 -9.03 -6.96 -26.63
C ILE A 332 -8.87 -5.82 -27.64
N PRO A 333 -9.22 -4.56 -27.28
CA PRO A 333 -9.08 -3.44 -28.20
C PRO A 333 -7.66 -3.38 -28.78
N LEU A 334 -7.52 -3.12 -30.09
CA LEU A 334 -6.23 -3.12 -30.79
C LEU A 334 -5.15 -2.26 -30.09
N ARG A 335 -5.55 -1.12 -29.53
CA ARG A 335 -4.69 -0.23 -28.72
C ARG A 335 -4.08 -0.94 -27.51
N ASN A 336 -4.88 -1.77 -26.82
CA ASN A 336 -4.41 -2.54 -25.67
C ASN A 336 -3.44 -3.64 -26.09
N THR A 337 -3.67 -4.28 -27.25
CA THR A 337 -2.77 -5.29 -27.80
C THR A 337 -1.40 -4.69 -28.17
N GLN A 338 -1.36 -3.51 -28.80
CA GLN A 338 -0.12 -2.80 -29.09
C GLN A 338 0.63 -2.40 -27.82
N LEU A 339 -0.09 -1.87 -26.82
CA LEU A 339 0.49 -1.52 -25.54
C LEU A 339 1.09 -2.75 -24.84
N LEU A 340 0.35 -3.86 -24.75
CA LEU A 340 0.84 -5.11 -24.17
C LEU A 340 2.08 -5.65 -24.91
N ARG A 341 2.12 -5.59 -26.25
CA ARG A 341 3.32 -5.95 -27.03
C ARG A 341 4.53 -5.13 -26.62
N ARG A 342 4.35 -3.82 -26.37
CA ARG A 342 5.43 -2.93 -25.95
C ARG A 342 5.87 -3.16 -24.49
N LEU A 343 4.96 -3.53 -23.59
CA LEU A 343 5.27 -3.80 -22.18
C LEU A 343 5.92 -5.18 -21.96
N THR A 344 5.60 -6.17 -22.80
CA THR A 344 6.02 -7.58 -22.62
C THR A 344 7.53 -7.77 -22.43
N PRO A 345 8.42 -7.12 -23.21
CA PRO A 345 9.86 -7.26 -23.01
C PRO A 345 10.33 -6.87 -21.60
N TYR A 346 9.77 -5.80 -21.02
CA TYR A 346 10.17 -5.31 -19.69
C TYR A 346 9.76 -6.25 -18.55
N LEU A 347 8.73 -7.06 -18.76
CA LEU A 347 8.26 -8.08 -17.81
C LEU A 347 9.15 -9.33 -17.81
N ASN A 348 10.07 -9.45 -18.77
CA ASN A 348 11.10 -10.48 -18.80
C ASN A 348 12.35 -9.98 -18.07
N ALA A 349 12.67 -10.56 -16.92
CA ALA A 349 13.83 -10.16 -16.13
C ALA A 349 15.18 -10.33 -16.86
N SER A 350 15.25 -11.18 -17.87
CA SER A 350 16.47 -11.40 -18.68
C SER A 350 16.61 -10.36 -19.82
N TYR A 351 15.61 -9.50 -20.02
CA TYR A 351 15.63 -8.51 -21.09
C TYR A 351 16.68 -7.43 -20.83
N GLN A 352 17.63 -7.29 -21.76
CA GLN A 352 18.60 -6.20 -21.73
C GLN A 352 17.91 -4.90 -22.17
N ARG A 353 17.75 -3.99 -21.21
CA ARG A 353 17.07 -2.72 -21.44
C ARG A 353 17.91 -1.79 -22.30
N PRO A 354 17.33 -1.09 -23.29
CA PRO A 354 18.05 -0.09 -24.06
C PRO A 354 18.57 1.02 -23.15
N SER A 355 19.81 1.50 -23.39
CA SER A 355 20.37 2.62 -22.64
C SER A 355 19.44 3.84 -22.69
N PRO A 356 19.25 4.57 -21.58
CA PRO A 356 18.44 5.79 -21.59
C PRO A 356 19.06 6.79 -22.59
N GLY A 357 18.29 7.18 -23.62
CA GLY A 357 18.71 8.17 -24.62
C GLY A 357 18.97 7.67 -26.04
N LYS A 358 18.68 6.40 -26.36
CA LYS A 358 18.48 6.00 -27.78
C LYS A 358 16.98 5.78 -28.05
N PRO A 359 16.44 6.41 -29.11
CA PRO A 359 15.03 6.34 -29.46
C PRO A 359 14.56 4.92 -29.76
#